data_AF-A0A962E5J6-F1
#
_entry.id   AF-A0A962E5J6-F1
#
_cell.length_a   1.000
_cell.length_b   1.000
_cell.length_c   1.000
_cell.angle_alpha   90.00
_cell.angle_beta   90.00
_cell.angle_gamma   90.00
#
_symmetry.space_group_name_H-M   'P 1'
#
loop_
_entity.id
_entity.type
_entity.pdbx_description
1 polymer ?
#
loop_
_entity_poly.entity_id
_entity_poly.type
_entity_poly.pdbx_seq_one_letter_code
_entity_poly.pdbx_strand_id
1 'polypeptide(L)'
;MIANKPANEQRRLQVLRDYYILDTESEQAFDAIIRAASTLCDAPMAMISLIDAHRQWFKAKLGVDDTETSRDVAFCAHAVADGQTLEVPDAATDRRFRDNPLVTGDPHIRFYLGTPLVTDDGFALGTLCVLDRTPRELTDTQRQTLAELGSVVMALMDAHREQAHQSLLGRIVDGSRNQVFLIDELDGHLVHANDGALDDLGYRSGDLEKLDGNELLKQVCGLDSRQLRKTIDQHPQQLLPIDACLRRVDGSKYPVEGQLQLWRHAQQELWVLYLRNVAARRAMEQALRDSELRVRTIADNLPALIAEVDCELRYRFCNAAYAHVFGGSRKAMIGRHLSEVGSPQVYEAIADHVSAVLAGQPQTFEGSMQVGDQCYEYECRMVPKRDARERVEGFIAMTHDIGDRKRLEKLLRRQATHDALTGLPNRVQLRTHFDQARATADQDKDLMAVYFLDVDRFKQINDGHGHGVGDGVLKAMATRLRQALGDRGIVARLAGDEFVLVAEGLEDAQQARKLADEIIARTCQPLIVDRIRLEMGTSVGVALWPQHGDSLESLLHHADAALYESKRRGRGQWQMAALDESSAKGRRSA
;
A
#
# COMPACT_ATOMS: atom_id res chain seq x y z
N MET A 1 35.25 -58.08 17.51
CA MET A 1 34.27 -58.06 16.39
C MET A 1 33.20 -57.03 16.73
N ILE A 2 32.84 -56.14 15.80
CA ILE A 2 31.82 -55.09 16.03
C ILE A 2 30.44 -55.75 16.12
N ALA A 3 29.57 -55.23 17.00
CA ALA A 3 28.21 -55.72 17.18
C ALA A 3 27.39 -55.54 15.89
N ASN A 4 26.64 -56.57 15.48
CA ASN A 4 25.62 -56.36 14.45
C ASN A 4 24.51 -55.46 15.01
N LYS A 5 23.96 -54.59 14.16
CA LYS A 5 22.80 -53.78 14.54
C LYS A 5 21.53 -54.64 14.40
N PRO A 6 20.59 -54.58 15.36
CA PRO A 6 19.26 -55.17 15.21
C PRO A 6 18.58 -54.71 13.91
N ALA A 7 17.75 -55.58 13.31
CA ALA A 7 16.99 -55.24 12.10
C ALA A 7 16.05 -54.03 12.30
N ASN A 8 15.59 -53.80 13.54
CA ASN A 8 14.72 -52.71 13.95
C ASN A 8 15.47 -51.54 14.63
N GLU A 9 16.77 -51.38 14.37
CA GLU A 9 17.64 -50.41 15.08
C GLU A 9 17.11 -48.97 15.08
N GLN A 10 16.57 -48.47 13.96
CA GLN A 10 16.00 -47.11 13.93
C GLN A 10 14.84 -46.94 14.90
N ARG A 11 13.96 -47.95 14.99
CA ARG A 11 12.81 -47.90 15.89
C ARG A 11 13.25 -48.05 17.34
N ARG A 12 14.20 -48.94 17.62
CA ARG A 12 14.82 -49.11 18.95
C ARG A 12 15.44 -47.80 19.46
N LEU A 13 16.19 -47.09 18.61
CA LEU A 13 16.76 -45.78 18.94
C LEU A 13 15.69 -44.72 19.19
N GLN A 14 14.59 -44.74 18.45
CA GLN A 14 13.46 -43.85 18.71
C GLN A 14 12.83 -44.15 20.07
N VAL A 15 12.57 -45.43 20.37
CA VAL A 15 12.05 -45.85 21.66
C VAL A 15 12.98 -45.41 22.79
N LEU A 16 14.29 -45.65 22.69
CA LEU A 16 15.27 -45.20 23.70
C LEU A 16 15.23 -43.68 23.93
N ARG A 17 15.03 -42.88 22.87
CA ARG A 17 14.88 -41.42 22.99
C ARG A 17 13.58 -41.02 23.66
N ASP A 18 12.50 -41.75 23.43
CA ASP A 18 11.18 -41.51 24.03
C ASP A 18 11.18 -41.74 25.56
N TYR A 19 12.21 -42.38 26.11
CA TYR A 19 12.42 -42.48 27.56
C TYR A 19 13.02 -41.20 28.17
N TYR A 20 13.54 -40.25 27.39
CA TYR A 20 14.17 -39.01 27.89
C TYR A 20 15.23 -39.24 28.99
N ILE A 21 15.96 -40.37 28.90
CA ILE A 21 16.88 -40.83 29.95
C ILE A 21 18.35 -40.62 29.62
N LEU A 22 18.72 -40.54 28.33
CA LEU A 22 20.09 -40.30 27.92
C LEU A 22 20.56 -38.91 28.37
N ASP A 23 21.82 -38.80 28.76
CA ASP A 23 22.48 -37.56 29.20
C ASP A 23 21.80 -36.86 30.40
N THR A 24 21.08 -37.63 31.22
CA THR A 24 20.48 -37.15 32.46
C THR A 24 21.41 -37.36 33.65
N GLU A 25 21.16 -36.64 34.75
CA GLU A 25 21.91 -36.82 35.99
C GLU A 25 21.74 -38.23 36.59
N SER A 26 22.64 -38.60 37.50
CA SER A 26 22.51 -39.86 38.23
C SER A 26 21.28 -39.83 39.14
N GLU A 27 20.59 -40.96 39.26
CA GLU A 27 19.47 -41.12 40.19
C GLU A 27 19.77 -42.23 41.18
N GLN A 28 19.48 -41.96 42.46
CA GLN A 28 19.81 -42.85 43.57
C GLN A 28 19.21 -44.26 43.41
N ALA A 29 18.06 -44.38 42.75
CA ALA A 29 17.39 -45.65 42.50
C ALA A 29 18.21 -46.56 41.57
N PHE A 30 18.73 -46.03 40.46
CA PHE A 30 19.59 -46.80 39.54
C PHE A 30 20.94 -47.15 40.18
N ASP A 31 21.51 -46.22 40.96
CA ASP A 31 22.75 -46.44 41.71
C ASP A 31 22.62 -47.55 42.76
N ALA A 32 21.45 -47.67 43.40
CA ALA A 32 21.17 -48.75 44.35
C ALA A 32 21.13 -50.12 43.67
N ILE A 33 20.58 -50.21 42.46
CA ILE A 33 20.48 -51.46 41.70
C ILE A 33 21.86 -51.97 41.30
N ILE A 34 22.75 -51.12 40.77
CA ILE A 34 24.09 -51.57 40.39
C ILE A 34 24.94 -51.99 41.58
N ARG A 35 24.76 -51.37 42.76
CA ARG A 35 25.40 -51.82 44.01
C ARG A 35 24.90 -53.19 44.44
N ALA A 36 23.58 -53.43 44.31
CA ALA A 36 23.00 -54.74 44.58
C ALA A 36 23.50 -55.81 43.60
N ALA A 37 23.57 -55.49 42.30
CA ALA A 37 24.10 -56.38 41.26
C ALA A 37 25.57 -56.76 41.50
N SER A 38 26.40 -55.77 41.84
CA SER A 38 27.82 -55.98 42.20
C SER A 38 27.97 -56.86 43.44
N THR A 39 27.21 -56.59 44.51
CA THR A 39 27.25 -57.37 45.76
C THR A 39 26.77 -58.80 45.55
N LEU A 40 25.68 -58.99 44.81
CA LEU A 40 25.11 -60.30 44.49
C LEU A 40 26.09 -61.19 43.72
N CYS A 41 26.83 -60.60 42.78
CA CYS A 41 27.73 -61.32 41.90
C CYS A 41 29.17 -61.39 42.42
N ASP A 42 29.45 -60.70 43.54
CA ASP A 42 30.79 -60.47 44.08
C ASP A 42 31.77 -59.95 43.01
N ALA A 43 31.28 -59.04 42.15
CA ALA A 43 32.01 -58.48 41.02
C ALA A 43 32.31 -56.99 41.26
N PRO A 44 33.53 -56.51 40.95
CA PRO A 44 33.94 -55.13 41.27
C PRO A 44 33.28 -54.07 40.38
N MET A 45 32.72 -54.46 39.24
CA MET A 45 32.12 -53.54 38.27
C MET A 45 30.67 -53.93 37.97
N ALA A 46 29.78 -52.93 37.96
CA ALA A 46 28.39 -53.08 37.56
C ALA A 46 27.87 -51.80 36.91
N MET A 47 27.05 -51.93 35.86
CA MET A 47 26.55 -50.79 35.11
C MET A 47 25.13 -51.03 34.59
N ILE A 48 24.34 -49.95 34.57
CA ILE A 48 23.17 -49.84 33.70
C ILE A 48 23.62 -49.09 32.46
N SER A 49 23.71 -49.82 31.36
CA SER A 49 24.35 -49.40 30.12
C SER A 49 23.31 -49.29 29.02
N LEU A 50 23.10 -48.11 28.45
CA LEU A 50 22.14 -47.84 27.37
C LEU A 50 22.87 -47.69 26.04
N ILE A 51 22.35 -48.35 24.99
CA ILE A 51 23.00 -48.39 23.67
C ILE A 51 22.36 -47.37 22.74
N ASP A 52 23.09 -46.30 22.43
CA ASP A 52 22.70 -45.24 21.49
C ASP A 52 23.31 -45.49 20.09
N ALA A 53 23.15 -44.56 19.15
CA ALA A 53 23.51 -44.74 17.76
C ALA A 53 25.00 -45.07 17.55
N HIS A 54 25.88 -44.40 18.30
CA HIS A 54 27.35 -44.49 18.15
C HIS A 54 28.09 -44.77 19.46
N ARG A 55 27.38 -44.74 20.59
CA ARG A 55 27.96 -44.87 21.93
C ARG A 55 27.18 -45.83 22.80
N GLN A 56 27.84 -46.26 23.87
CA GLN A 56 27.26 -46.91 25.02
C GLN A 56 27.34 -45.90 26.17
N TRP A 57 26.18 -45.45 26.67
CA TRP A 57 26.08 -44.44 27.73
C TRP A 57 25.68 -45.09 29.06
N PHE A 58 26.30 -44.70 30.17
CA PHE A 58 26.06 -45.31 31.48
C PHE A 58 25.08 -44.48 32.30
N LYS A 59 23.86 -44.99 32.50
CA LYS A 59 22.87 -44.36 33.40
C LYS A 59 23.30 -44.46 34.87
N ALA A 60 23.93 -45.58 35.22
CA ALA A 60 24.53 -45.79 36.52
C ALA A 60 25.77 -46.66 36.34
N LYS A 61 26.83 -46.37 37.10
CA LYS A 61 28.11 -47.07 37.01
C LYS A 61 28.76 -47.27 38.38
N LEU A 62 29.44 -48.41 38.54
CA LEU A 62 30.23 -48.76 39.71
C LEU A 62 31.51 -49.45 39.25
N GLY A 63 32.64 -49.05 39.81
CA GLY A 63 33.96 -49.65 39.52
C GLY A 63 34.60 -49.20 38.20
N VAL A 64 34.02 -48.20 37.51
CA VAL A 64 34.54 -47.65 36.25
C VAL A 64 34.48 -46.11 36.27
N ASP A 65 35.50 -45.46 35.70
CA ASP A 65 35.63 -43.99 35.69
C ASP A 65 34.94 -43.33 34.49
N ASP A 66 34.85 -44.02 33.35
CA ASP A 66 34.19 -43.49 32.15
C ASP A 66 32.68 -43.33 32.33
N THR A 67 32.07 -42.33 31.67
CA THR A 67 30.61 -42.13 31.65
C THR A 67 29.96 -42.72 30.40
N GLU A 68 30.76 -42.97 29.36
CA GLU A 68 30.33 -43.61 28.13
C GLU A 68 31.53 -44.25 27.42
N THR A 69 31.26 -45.12 26.45
CA THR A 69 32.26 -45.78 25.61
C THR A 69 31.76 -45.84 24.17
N SER A 70 32.65 -46.11 23.20
CA SER A 70 32.22 -46.36 21.81
C SER A 70 31.37 -47.62 21.73
N ARG A 71 30.29 -47.58 20.95
CA ARG A 71 29.43 -48.76 20.71
C ARG A 71 30.20 -49.91 20.06
N ASP A 72 31.24 -49.62 19.30
CA ASP A 72 31.99 -50.64 18.56
C ASP A 72 32.83 -51.56 19.47
N VAL A 73 33.15 -51.10 20.69
CA VAL A 73 33.89 -51.85 21.70
C VAL A 73 33.00 -52.35 22.85
N ALA A 74 31.73 -51.99 22.85
CA ALA A 74 30.76 -52.30 23.90
C ALA A 74 30.34 -53.77 23.89
N PHE A 75 30.53 -54.47 25.02
CA PHE A 75 29.97 -55.82 25.22
C PHE A 75 28.44 -55.81 25.22
N CYS A 76 27.83 -54.79 25.81
CA CYS A 76 26.38 -54.63 25.88
C CYS A 76 25.74 -54.45 24.51
N ALA A 77 26.49 -53.97 23.50
CA ALA A 77 25.98 -53.87 22.14
C ALA A 77 25.66 -55.24 21.53
N HIS A 78 26.40 -56.30 21.88
CA HIS A 78 26.11 -57.68 21.43
C HIS A 78 24.89 -58.25 22.15
N ALA A 79 24.77 -58.02 23.45
CA ALA A 79 23.59 -58.44 24.22
C ALA A 79 22.30 -57.75 23.73
N VAL A 80 22.38 -56.46 23.38
CA VAL A 80 21.27 -55.71 22.78
C VAL A 80 20.96 -56.16 21.35
N ALA A 81 21.98 -56.54 20.57
CA ALA A 81 21.80 -57.04 19.21
C ALA A 81 20.97 -58.33 19.17
N ASP A 82 21.27 -59.25 20.09
CA ASP A 82 20.63 -60.56 20.16
C ASP A 82 19.35 -60.54 21.02
N GLY A 83 19.15 -59.51 21.85
CA GLY A 83 18.01 -59.38 22.76
C GLY A 83 18.00 -60.43 23.86
N GLN A 84 19.14 -61.07 24.13
CA GLN A 84 19.30 -62.16 25.10
C GLN A 84 20.45 -61.89 26.05
N THR A 85 20.41 -62.53 27.23
CA THR A 85 21.50 -62.46 28.20
C THR A 85 22.79 -62.98 27.58
N LEU A 86 23.85 -62.18 27.69
CA LEU A 86 25.17 -62.52 27.19
C LEU A 86 26.11 -62.74 28.38
N GLU A 87 26.53 -63.99 28.58
CA GLU A 87 27.55 -64.37 29.54
C GLU A 87 28.86 -64.72 28.81
N VAL A 88 29.96 -64.16 29.28
CA VAL A 88 31.33 -64.36 28.78
C VAL A 88 32.20 -64.70 30.00
N PRO A 89 32.42 -65.99 30.28
CA PRO A 89 33.20 -66.41 31.45
C PRO A 89 34.65 -65.92 31.43
N ASP A 90 35.28 -65.92 30.23
CA ASP A 90 36.60 -65.32 29.99
C ASP A 90 36.71 -64.68 28.59
N ALA A 91 36.69 -63.36 28.54
CA ALA A 91 36.77 -62.53 27.35
C ALA A 91 38.12 -62.65 26.62
N ALA A 92 39.19 -63.07 27.30
CA ALA A 92 40.49 -63.30 26.66
C ALA A 92 40.48 -64.53 25.74
N THR A 93 39.55 -65.47 25.96
CA THR A 93 39.39 -66.68 25.14
C THR A 93 38.19 -66.61 24.19
N ASP A 94 37.24 -65.70 24.44
CA ASP A 94 36.07 -65.49 23.59
C ASP A 94 36.45 -64.88 22.23
N ARG A 95 36.12 -65.57 21.13
CA ARG A 95 36.45 -65.15 19.75
C ARG A 95 35.89 -63.78 19.38
N ARG A 96 34.82 -63.31 20.03
CA ARG A 96 34.20 -62.00 19.76
C ARG A 96 34.98 -60.86 20.41
N PHE A 97 35.59 -61.11 21.58
CA PHE A 97 36.10 -60.10 22.50
C PHE A 97 37.61 -60.16 22.80
N ARG A 98 38.32 -61.25 22.47
CA ARG A 98 39.75 -61.41 22.78
C ARG A 98 40.65 -60.27 22.28
N ASP A 99 40.28 -59.67 21.15
CA ASP A 99 40.99 -58.57 20.49
C ASP A 99 40.37 -57.18 20.82
N ASN A 100 39.40 -57.13 21.74
CA ASN A 100 38.73 -55.89 22.14
C ASN A 100 39.68 -55.01 22.98
N PRO A 101 39.74 -53.69 22.72
CA PRO A 101 40.54 -52.76 23.52
C PRO A 101 40.29 -52.85 25.04
N LEU A 102 39.05 -53.09 25.48
CA LEU A 102 38.71 -53.20 26.90
C LEU A 102 39.19 -54.51 27.56
N VAL A 103 39.63 -55.49 26.76
CA VAL A 103 40.17 -56.79 27.21
C VAL A 103 41.70 -56.80 27.18
N THR A 104 42.26 -56.23 26.12
CA THR A 104 43.72 -56.17 25.86
C THR A 104 44.41 -55.01 26.57
N GLY A 105 43.72 -53.88 26.71
CA GLY A 105 44.12 -52.71 27.49
C GLY A 105 43.29 -52.56 28.76
N ASP A 106 43.47 -51.43 29.45
CA ASP A 106 42.66 -51.08 30.63
C ASP A 106 41.16 -51.04 30.27
N PRO A 107 40.25 -51.59 31.10
CA PRO A 107 40.46 -52.12 32.46
C PRO A 107 40.78 -53.61 32.53
N HIS A 108 41.22 -54.24 31.43
CA HIS A 108 41.55 -55.67 31.33
C HIS A 108 40.39 -56.61 31.70
N ILE A 109 39.21 -56.37 31.11
CA ILE A 109 38.00 -57.16 31.35
C ILE A 109 38.27 -58.63 31.03
N ARG A 110 37.86 -59.51 31.94
CA ARG A 110 37.86 -60.97 31.77
C ARG A 110 36.46 -61.54 31.85
N PHE A 111 35.68 -61.16 32.83
CA PHE A 111 34.29 -61.61 32.92
C PHE A 111 33.33 -60.52 32.49
N TYR A 112 32.26 -60.92 31.79
CA TYR A 112 31.12 -60.07 31.48
C TYR A 112 29.84 -60.90 31.55
N LEU A 113 28.84 -60.41 32.28
CA LEU A 113 27.45 -60.84 32.09
C LEU A 113 26.57 -59.61 31.96
N GLY A 114 25.80 -59.53 30.87
CA GLY A 114 24.79 -58.49 30.68
C GLY A 114 23.43 -59.07 30.36
N THR A 115 22.44 -58.72 31.19
CA THR A 115 21.04 -59.00 30.91
C THR A 115 20.44 -57.82 30.15
N PRO A 116 19.79 -58.06 28.99
CA PRO A 116 19.17 -56.99 28.21
C PRO A 116 18.01 -56.35 28.95
N LEU A 117 17.90 -55.03 28.82
CA LEU A 117 16.80 -54.21 29.30
C LEU A 117 15.79 -54.07 28.15
N VAL A 118 14.73 -54.86 28.18
CA VAL A 118 13.79 -55.02 27.07
C VAL A 118 12.44 -54.42 27.43
N THR A 119 11.89 -53.57 26.56
CA THR A 119 10.53 -53.04 26.70
C THR A 119 9.47 -54.12 26.50
N ASP A 120 8.22 -53.86 26.92
CA ASP A 120 7.07 -54.74 26.63
C ASP A 120 6.89 -55.01 25.12
N ASP A 121 7.20 -54.02 24.28
CA ASP A 121 7.18 -54.12 22.81
C ASP A 121 8.38 -54.88 22.22
N GLY A 122 9.27 -55.44 23.06
CA GLY A 122 10.41 -56.27 22.64
C GLY A 122 11.65 -55.50 22.18
N PHE A 123 11.80 -54.21 22.48
CA PHE A 123 13.01 -53.44 22.14
C PHE A 123 14.05 -53.51 23.26
N ALA A 124 15.22 -54.08 22.97
CA ALA A 124 16.36 -54.04 23.88
C ALA A 124 17.02 -52.64 23.87
N LEU A 125 16.92 -51.90 24.96
CA LEU A 125 17.41 -50.52 25.04
C LEU A 125 18.86 -50.44 25.55
N GLY A 126 19.27 -51.44 26.32
CA GLY A 126 20.54 -51.50 27.02
C GLY A 126 20.71 -52.81 27.77
N THR A 127 21.58 -52.82 28.78
CA THR A 127 21.78 -53.96 29.69
C THR A 127 22.00 -53.51 31.13
N LEU A 128 21.52 -54.31 32.08
CA LEU A 128 22.13 -54.38 33.41
C LEU A 128 23.29 -55.39 33.31
N CYS A 129 24.51 -54.95 33.57
CA CYS A 129 25.69 -55.79 33.40
C CYS A 129 26.64 -55.74 34.60
N VAL A 130 27.34 -56.86 34.81
CA VAL A 130 28.41 -57.04 35.79
C VAL A 130 29.68 -57.50 35.09
N LEU A 131 30.82 -56.97 35.53
CA LEU A 131 32.11 -57.23 34.91
C LEU A 131 33.19 -57.48 35.96
N ASP A 132 34.21 -58.23 35.57
CA ASP A 132 35.35 -58.54 36.43
C ASP A 132 36.66 -58.58 35.63
N ARG A 133 37.77 -58.36 36.33
CA ARG A 133 39.14 -58.50 35.81
C ARG A 133 39.67 -59.93 35.92
N THR A 134 38.92 -60.82 36.58
CA THR A 134 39.21 -62.26 36.62
C THR A 134 38.09 -63.06 35.94
N PRO A 135 38.40 -64.21 35.30
CA PRO A 135 37.38 -65.12 34.80
C PRO A 135 36.42 -65.56 35.91
N ARG A 136 35.14 -65.74 35.57
CA ARG A 136 34.08 -66.11 36.53
C ARG A 136 32.98 -66.89 35.82
N GLU A 137 32.30 -67.75 36.58
CA GLU A 137 31.02 -68.36 36.19
C GLU A 137 30.00 -68.04 37.29
N LEU A 138 28.84 -67.51 36.91
CA LEU A 138 27.79 -67.23 37.89
C LEU A 138 26.95 -68.49 38.16
N THR A 139 26.29 -68.52 39.31
CA THR A 139 25.27 -69.53 39.64
C THR A 139 23.94 -69.20 38.94
N ASP A 140 23.08 -70.20 38.78
CA ASP A 140 21.74 -69.98 38.21
C ASP A 140 20.91 -68.99 39.03
N THR A 141 21.06 -69.00 40.35
CA THR A 141 20.43 -68.02 41.24
C THR A 141 20.92 -66.60 40.96
N GLN A 142 22.24 -66.40 40.81
CA GLN A 142 22.78 -65.07 40.46
C GLN A 142 22.30 -64.59 39.08
N ARG A 143 22.27 -65.49 38.07
CA ARG A 143 21.72 -65.18 36.74
C ARG A 143 20.25 -64.76 36.82
N GLN A 144 19.44 -65.52 37.52
CA GLN A 144 18.01 -65.26 37.67
C GLN A 144 17.75 -63.95 38.41
N THR A 145 18.44 -63.72 39.54
CA THR A 145 18.27 -62.49 40.32
C THR A 145 18.79 -61.26 39.57
N LEU A 146 19.87 -61.37 38.77
CA LEU A 146 20.27 -60.27 37.88
C LEU A 146 19.20 -59.96 36.83
N ALA A 147 18.51 -60.97 36.30
CA ALA A 147 17.42 -60.75 35.37
C ALA A 147 16.23 -60.04 36.03
N GLU A 148 15.88 -60.43 37.27
CA GLU A 148 14.86 -59.74 38.07
C GLU A 148 15.23 -58.28 38.36
N LEU A 149 16.50 -58.00 38.69
CA LEU A 149 16.99 -56.63 38.82
C LEU A 149 16.88 -55.86 37.50
N GLY A 150 17.11 -56.50 36.36
CA GLY A 150 16.88 -55.92 35.03
C GLY A 150 15.43 -55.51 34.82
N SER A 151 14.46 -56.32 35.25
CA SER A 151 13.03 -55.95 35.21
C SER A 151 12.71 -54.75 36.10
N VAL A 152 13.35 -54.63 37.27
CA VAL A 152 13.19 -53.45 38.14
C VAL A 152 13.76 -52.19 37.47
N VAL A 153 14.91 -52.29 36.79
CA VAL A 153 15.46 -51.17 36.01
C VAL A 153 14.48 -50.71 34.94
N MET A 154 13.85 -51.64 34.21
CA MET A 154 12.84 -51.30 33.20
C MET A 154 11.65 -50.55 33.81
N ALA A 155 11.10 -51.03 34.94
CA ALA A 155 10.00 -50.36 35.61
C ALA A 155 10.36 -48.92 36.08
N LEU A 156 11.60 -48.71 36.53
CA LEU A 156 12.09 -47.36 36.87
C LEU A 156 12.24 -46.47 35.64
N MET A 157 12.72 -47.03 34.52
CA MET A 157 12.78 -46.29 33.25
C MET A 157 11.39 -45.90 32.76
N ASP A 158 10.39 -46.77 32.88
CA ASP A 158 9.00 -46.46 32.50
C ASP A 158 8.42 -45.34 33.37
N ALA A 159 8.68 -45.36 34.67
CA ALA A 159 8.28 -44.28 35.58
C ALA A 159 8.95 -42.94 35.23
N HIS A 160 10.26 -42.95 34.92
CA HIS A 160 10.99 -41.76 34.47
C HIS A 160 10.41 -41.18 33.18
N ARG A 161 10.08 -42.04 32.22
CA ARG A 161 9.43 -41.65 30.96
C ARG A 161 8.10 -40.93 31.20
N GLU A 162 7.25 -41.48 32.05
CA GLU A 162 5.95 -40.89 32.36
C GLU A 162 6.11 -39.53 33.05
N GLN A 163 7.04 -39.43 34.01
CA GLN A 163 7.35 -38.17 34.70
C GLN A 163 7.89 -37.10 33.73
N ALA A 164 8.79 -37.49 32.82
CA ALA A 164 9.34 -36.58 31.81
C ALA A 164 8.25 -36.10 30.83
N HIS A 165 7.35 -37.00 30.42
CA HIS A 165 6.24 -36.68 29.54
C HIS A 165 5.24 -35.71 30.19
N GLN A 166 4.86 -35.95 31.45
CA GLN A 166 4.00 -35.03 32.22
C GLN A 166 4.66 -33.65 32.38
N SER A 167 5.96 -33.61 32.68
CA SER A 167 6.71 -32.36 32.80
C SER A 167 6.76 -31.57 31.49
N LEU A 168 6.89 -32.26 30.34
CA LEU A 168 6.87 -31.62 29.02
C LEU A 168 5.52 -30.97 28.71
N LEU A 169 4.42 -31.67 28.98
CA LEU A 169 3.06 -31.14 28.76
C LEU A 169 2.80 -29.89 29.60
N GLY A 170 3.21 -29.91 30.88
CA GLY A 170 3.13 -28.73 31.75
C GLY A 170 3.89 -27.54 31.15
N ARG A 171 5.14 -27.74 30.72
CA ARG A 171 5.96 -26.70 30.09
C ARG A 171 5.39 -26.14 28.79
N ILE A 172 4.67 -26.94 28.00
CA ILE A 172 4.01 -26.46 26.78
C ILE A 172 2.83 -25.54 27.14
N VAL A 173 2.06 -25.89 28.16
CA VAL A 173 0.96 -25.05 28.67
C VAL A 173 1.52 -23.77 29.27
N ASP A 174 2.56 -23.87 30.10
CA ASP A 174 3.24 -22.72 30.72
C ASP A 174 3.85 -21.78 29.67
N GLY A 175 4.58 -22.32 28.70
CA GLY A 175 5.19 -21.54 27.62
C GLY A 175 4.22 -21.02 26.56
N SER A 176 2.93 -21.34 26.66
CA SER A 176 1.92 -20.83 25.73
C SER A 176 1.65 -19.35 25.97
N ARG A 177 1.57 -18.56 24.89
CA ARG A 177 1.13 -17.15 24.95
C ARG A 177 -0.37 -16.97 25.20
N ASN A 178 -1.16 -18.01 24.98
CA ASN A 178 -2.58 -17.96 25.34
C ASN A 178 -2.71 -18.12 26.84
N GLN A 179 -3.70 -17.47 27.43
CA GLN A 179 -3.92 -17.43 28.86
C GLN A 179 -4.76 -18.64 29.24
N VAL A 180 -4.23 -19.49 30.10
CA VAL A 180 -4.91 -20.67 30.63
C VAL A 180 -5.06 -20.50 32.13
N PHE A 181 -6.29 -20.60 32.62
CA PHE A 181 -6.60 -20.59 34.03
C PHE A 181 -7.36 -21.87 34.39
N LEU A 182 -6.94 -22.53 35.47
CA LEU A 182 -7.67 -23.61 36.11
C LEU A 182 -8.21 -23.08 37.43
N ILE A 183 -9.51 -23.11 37.60
CA ILE A 183 -10.20 -22.58 38.78
C ILE A 183 -11.00 -23.72 39.41
N ASP A 184 -10.88 -23.88 40.72
CA ASP A 184 -11.65 -24.89 41.45
C ASP A 184 -13.14 -24.61 41.35
N GLU A 185 -13.92 -25.66 41.14
CA GLU A 185 -15.34 -25.53 40.92
C GLU A 185 -16.13 -25.15 42.19
N LEU A 186 -15.66 -25.54 43.38
CA LEU A 186 -16.43 -25.46 44.62
C LEU A 186 -16.32 -24.09 45.29
N ASP A 187 -15.10 -23.57 45.38
CA ASP A 187 -14.80 -22.29 46.04
C ASP A 187 -14.34 -21.19 45.07
N GLY A 188 -14.01 -21.55 43.82
CA GLY A 188 -13.53 -20.62 42.81
C GLY A 188 -12.10 -20.13 43.04
N HIS A 189 -11.29 -20.82 43.85
CA HIS A 189 -9.88 -20.50 43.98
C HIS A 189 -9.12 -20.85 42.70
N LEU A 190 -8.10 -20.06 42.38
CA LEU A 190 -7.25 -20.32 41.22
C LEU A 190 -6.28 -21.45 41.55
N VAL A 191 -6.44 -22.59 40.86
CA VAL A 191 -5.55 -23.76 40.98
C VAL A 191 -4.28 -23.56 40.16
N HIS A 192 -4.40 -22.94 39.00
CA HIS A 192 -3.27 -22.72 38.10
C HIS A 192 -3.51 -21.56 37.14
N ALA A 193 -2.45 -20.84 36.80
CA ALA A 193 -2.39 -19.94 35.67
C ALA A 193 -1.01 -20.06 35.01
N ASN A 194 -1.01 -20.14 33.68
CA ASN A 194 0.21 -20.30 32.90
C ASN A 194 0.99 -18.96 32.75
N ASP A 195 2.23 -19.00 32.25
CA ASP A 195 3.05 -17.78 32.14
C ASP A 195 2.39 -16.72 31.22
N GLY A 196 1.77 -17.16 30.12
CA GLY A 196 1.03 -16.26 29.23
C GLY A 196 -0.11 -15.50 29.92
N ALA A 197 -0.82 -16.14 30.86
CA ALA A 197 -1.84 -15.50 31.68
C ALA A 197 -1.25 -14.46 32.65
N LEU A 198 -0.17 -14.83 33.33
CA LEU A 198 0.46 -13.96 34.33
C LEU A 198 1.11 -12.73 33.69
N ASP A 199 1.83 -12.91 32.58
CA ASP A 199 2.48 -11.84 31.83
C ASP A 199 1.45 -10.82 31.30
N ASP A 200 0.34 -11.29 30.73
CA ASP A 200 -0.69 -10.39 30.22
C ASP A 200 -1.48 -9.69 31.33
N LEU A 201 -1.64 -10.31 32.50
CA LEU A 201 -2.26 -9.64 33.65
C LEU A 201 -1.27 -8.74 34.41
N GLY A 202 0.03 -8.88 34.16
CA GLY A 202 1.10 -8.10 34.80
C GLY A 202 1.54 -8.65 36.16
N TYR A 203 1.31 -9.93 36.44
CA TYR A 203 1.72 -10.63 37.66
C TYR A 203 3.04 -11.38 37.44
N ARG A 204 3.78 -11.67 38.52
CA ARG A 204 4.96 -12.54 38.49
C ARG A 204 4.57 -13.99 38.78
N SER A 205 5.37 -14.97 38.33
CA SER A 205 5.12 -16.42 38.49
C SER A 205 4.95 -16.93 39.95
N GLY A 206 5.12 -16.09 40.97
CA GLY A 206 4.86 -16.40 42.38
C GLY A 206 3.65 -15.69 43.01
N ASP A 207 2.92 -14.88 42.23
CA ASP A 207 1.81 -14.06 42.73
C ASP A 207 0.43 -14.71 42.52
N LEU A 208 0.38 -16.02 42.22
CA LEU A 208 -0.86 -16.75 41.92
C LEU A 208 -1.93 -16.55 43.01
N GLU A 209 -1.52 -16.55 44.28
CA GLU A 209 -2.38 -16.35 45.46
C GLU A 209 -3.06 -14.98 45.50
N LYS A 210 -2.56 -13.99 44.74
CA LYS A 210 -3.15 -12.65 44.64
C LYS A 210 -4.25 -12.57 43.59
N LEU A 211 -4.43 -13.61 42.77
CA LEU A 211 -5.51 -13.69 41.79
C LEU A 211 -6.70 -14.44 42.38
N ASP A 212 -7.86 -13.79 42.34
CA ASP A 212 -9.14 -14.42 42.71
C ASP A 212 -9.81 -14.99 41.45
N GLY A 213 -9.97 -16.31 41.41
CA GLY A 213 -10.62 -17.01 40.30
C GLY A 213 -12.08 -16.59 40.10
N ASN A 214 -12.82 -16.29 41.17
CA ASN A 214 -14.20 -15.81 41.05
C ASN A 214 -14.26 -14.39 40.47
N GLU A 215 -13.29 -13.53 40.80
CA GLU A 215 -13.20 -12.19 40.20
C GLU A 215 -12.84 -12.28 38.71
N LEU A 216 -11.96 -13.21 38.33
CA LEU A 216 -11.66 -13.49 36.93
C LEU A 216 -12.91 -13.96 36.17
N LEU A 217 -13.65 -14.93 36.72
CA LEU A 217 -14.89 -15.45 36.14
C LEU A 217 -15.93 -14.33 35.97
N LYS A 218 -16.09 -13.46 36.98
CA LYS A 218 -16.98 -12.29 36.88
C LYS A 218 -16.57 -11.33 35.78
N GLN A 219 -15.26 -11.09 35.56
CA GLN A 219 -14.81 -10.22 34.48
C GLN A 219 -15.09 -10.81 33.09
N VAL A 220 -15.03 -12.13 32.93
CA VAL A 220 -15.17 -12.77 31.61
C VAL A 220 -16.60 -13.17 31.25
N CYS A 221 -17.40 -13.61 32.22
CA CYS A 221 -18.77 -14.10 31.98
C CYS A 221 -19.81 -13.51 32.93
N GLY A 222 -19.42 -12.64 33.87
CA GLY A 222 -20.35 -11.99 34.81
C GLY A 222 -20.84 -12.90 35.93
N LEU A 223 -20.31 -14.11 36.06
CA LEU A 223 -20.73 -15.13 37.02
C LEU A 223 -19.55 -15.58 37.89
N ASP A 224 -19.83 -16.02 39.12
CA ASP A 224 -18.86 -16.76 39.94
C ASP A 224 -18.96 -18.28 39.73
N SER A 225 -18.03 -19.03 40.33
CA SER A 225 -17.95 -20.51 40.23
C SER A 225 -19.28 -21.21 40.60
N ARG A 226 -19.92 -20.79 41.70
CA ARG A 226 -21.19 -21.37 42.19
C ARG A 226 -22.37 -21.06 41.28
N GLN A 227 -22.40 -19.86 40.70
CA GLN A 227 -23.40 -19.46 39.73
C GLN A 227 -23.22 -20.23 38.41
N LEU A 228 -21.99 -20.37 37.94
CA LEU A 228 -21.65 -21.17 36.76
C LEU A 228 -22.05 -22.64 36.93
N ARG A 229 -21.86 -23.22 38.13
CA ARG A 229 -22.29 -24.59 38.41
C ARG A 229 -23.78 -24.78 38.15
N LYS A 230 -24.62 -23.88 38.66
CA LYS A 230 -26.07 -23.92 38.42
C LYS A 230 -26.43 -23.84 36.95
N THR A 231 -25.67 -23.08 36.17
CA THR A 231 -25.88 -22.92 34.72
C THR A 231 -25.48 -24.20 33.96
N ILE A 232 -24.35 -24.82 34.29
CA ILE A 232 -23.83 -26.00 33.58
C ILE A 232 -24.47 -27.31 34.01
N ASP A 233 -24.98 -27.43 35.24
CA ASP A 233 -25.79 -28.58 35.64
C ASP A 233 -27.04 -28.73 34.77
N GLN A 234 -27.54 -27.62 34.21
CA GLN A 234 -28.62 -27.65 33.23
C GLN A 234 -28.11 -28.12 31.87
N HIS A 235 -26.90 -27.73 31.45
CA HIS A 235 -26.34 -27.94 30.11
C HIS A 235 -24.86 -28.43 30.17
N PRO A 236 -24.59 -29.69 30.54
CA PRO A 236 -23.26 -30.15 30.98
C PRO A 236 -22.17 -30.25 29.90
N GLN A 237 -22.50 -30.07 28.62
CA GLN A 237 -21.53 -30.06 27.51
C GLN A 237 -21.36 -28.68 26.87
N GLN A 238 -21.93 -27.63 27.47
CA GLN A 238 -21.91 -26.31 26.85
C GLN A 238 -20.57 -25.61 27.07
N LEU A 239 -19.87 -25.36 25.96
CA LEU A 239 -18.79 -24.38 25.89
C LEU A 239 -19.40 -22.98 25.97
N LEU A 240 -18.91 -22.17 26.91
CA LEU A 240 -19.31 -20.77 27.03
C LEU A 240 -18.29 -19.90 26.28
N PRO A 241 -18.62 -19.36 25.09
CA PRO A 241 -17.72 -18.46 24.39
C PRO A 241 -17.54 -17.17 25.19
N ILE A 242 -16.31 -16.67 25.19
CA ILE A 242 -15.91 -15.44 25.89
C ILE A 242 -15.49 -14.40 24.86
N ASP A 243 -16.09 -13.22 24.95
CA ASP A 243 -15.60 -11.97 24.35
C ASP A 243 -15.73 -10.89 25.42
N ALA A 244 -14.62 -10.53 26.04
CA ALA A 244 -14.60 -9.72 27.26
C ALA A 244 -13.38 -8.79 27.30
N CYS A 245 -13.32 -7.94 28.32
CA CYS A 245 -12.12 -7.15 28.63
C CYS A 245 -11.61 -7.52 30.01
N LEU A 246 -10.39 -8.05 30.07
CA LEU A 246 -9.69 -8.27 31.32
C LEU A 246 -8.96 -7.03 31.76
N ARG A 247 -8.73 -6.93 33.07
CA ARG A 247 -7.99 -5.84 33.70
C ARG A 247 -6.63 -6.33 34.19
N ARG A 248 -5.58 -5.62 33.82
CA ARG A 248 -4.23 -5.83 34.34
C ARG A 248 -4.11 -5.31 35.77
N VAL A 249 -3.05 -5.71 36.47
CA VAL A 249 -2.75 -5.24 37.83
C VAL A 249 -2.57 -3.72 37.92
N ASP A 250 -2.11 -3.07 36.83
CA ASP A 250 -1.97 -1.60 36.74
C ASP A 250 -3.31 -0.87 36.48
N GLY A 251 -4.41 -1.61 36.34
CA GLY A 251 -5.74 -1.09 36.07
C GLY A 251 -6.09 -0.91 34.60
N SER A 252 -5.13 -1.06 33.68
CA SER A 252 -5.38 -1.01 32.24
C SER A 252 -6.22 -2.21 31.80
N LYS A 253 -6.98 -2.05 30.71
CA LYS A 253 -7.87 -3.09 30.17
C LYS A 253 -7.40 -3.54 28.82
N TYR A 254 -7.57 -4.83 28.53
CA TYR A 254 -7.30 -5.40 27.21
C TYR A 254 -8.39 -6.39 26.80
N PRO A 255 -8.74 -6.43 25.49
CA PRO A 255 -9.76 -7.33 25.00
C PRO A 255 -9.22 -8.77 24.91
N VAL A 256 -10.07 -9.71 25.30
CA VAL A 256 -9.82 -11.15 25.22
C VAL A 256 -10.96 -11.88 24.53
N GLU A 257 -10.61 -12.89 23.76
CA GLU A 257 -11.55 -13.84 23.16
C GLU A 257 -11.17 -15.26 23.57
N GLY A 258 -12.14 -16.11 23.85
CA GLY A 258 -11.84 -17.44 24.36
C GLY A 258 -13.05 -18.29 24.68
N GLN A 259 -12.86 -19.25 25.58
CA GLN A 259 -13.89 -20.19 25.99
C GLN A 259 -13.70 -20.62 27.45
N LEU A 260 -14.82 -20.87 28.11
CA LEU A 260 -14.91 -21.45 29.45
C LEU A 260 -15.61 -22.80 29.37
N GLN A 261 -15.04 -23.80 30.05
CA GLN A 261 -15.61 -25.15 30.16
C GLN A 261 -15.40 -25.76 31.53
N LEU A 262 -16.25 -26.71 31.92
CA LEU A 262 -16.03 -27.55 33.09
C LEU A 262 -15.28 -28.82 32.67
N TRP A 263 -14.10 -29.03 33.23
CA TRP A 263 -13.33 -30.26 33.06
C TRP A 263 -13.56 -31.19 34.26
N ARG A 264 -13.74 -32.49 33.99
CA ARG A 264 -14.04 -33.51 34.98
C ARG A 264 -13.10 -34.70 34.81
N HIS A 265 -12.36 -35.06 35.86
CA HIS A 265 -11.55 -36.26 35.87
C HIS A 265 -11.43 -36.84 37.28
N ALA A 266 -11.77 -38.12 37.42
CA ALA A 266 -11.81 -38.81 38.72
C ALA A 266 -12.67 -38.04 39.76
N GLN A 267 -12.06 -37.58 40.86
CA GLN A 267 -12.73 -36.80 41.92
C GLN A 267 -12.47 -35.28 41.81
N GLN A 268 -11.92 -34.80 40.70
CA GLN A 268 -11.64 -33.36 40.50
C GLN A 268 -12.52 -32.78 39.40
N GLU A 269 -13.10 -31.61 39.70
CA GLU A 269 -13.84 -30.78 38.75
C GLU A 269 -13.22 -29.38 38.74
N LEU A 270 -12.82 -28.91 37.55
CA LEU A 270 -12.13 -27.63 37.38
C LEU A 270 -12.77 -26.82 36.26
N TRP A 271 -12.96 -25.53 36.50
CA TRP A 271 -13.23 -24.56 35.46
C TRP A 271 -11.95 -24.29 34.66
N VAL A 272 -11.98 -24.61 33.37
CA VAL A 272 -10.88 -24.33 32.43
C VAL A 272 -11.27 -23.13 31.59
N LEU A 273 -10.55 -22.03 31.82
CA LEU A 273 -10.70 -20.80 31.07
C LEU A 273 -9.50 -20.62 30.15
N TYR A 274 -9.77 -20.64 28.84
CA TYR A 274 -8.77 -20.39 27.81
C TYR A 274 -9.08 -19.07 27.13
N LEU A 275 -8.13 -18.12 27.18
CA LEU A 275 -8.29 -16.79 26.60
C LEU A 275 -7.11 -16.42 25.71
N ARG A 276 -7.40 -15.61 24.70
CA ARG A 276 -6.42 -15.01 23.81
C ARG A 276 -6.54 -13.49 23.88
N ASN A 277 -5.43 -12.81 24.10
CA ASN A 277 -5.36 -11.36 23.96
C ASN A 277 -5.46 -10.96 22.48
N VAL A 278 -6.48 -10.17 22.15
CA VAL A 278 -6.79 -9.75 20.76
C VAL A 278 -6.54 -8.27 20.50
N ALA A 279 -5.87 -7.56 21.42
CA ALA A 279 -5.62 -6.13 21.32
C ALA A 279 -4.90 -5.74 20.02
N ALA A 280 -3.79 -6.41 19.70
CA ALA A 280 -3.00 -6.13 18.51
C ALA A 280 -3.77 -6.38 17.21
N ARG A 281 -4.54 -7.49 17.16
CA ARG A 281 -5.36 -7.84 16.00
C ARG A 281 -6.45 -6.80 15.75
N ARG A 282 -7.23 -6.46 16.79
CA ARG A 282 -8.30 -5.44 16.68
C ARG A 282 -7.75 -4.07 16.30
N ALA A 283 -6.57 -3.69 16.83
CA ALA A 283 -5.92 -2.43 16.46
C ALA A 283 -5.50 -2.37 14.99
N MET A 284 -4.92 -3.45 14.44
CA MET A 284 -4.56 -3.53 13.01
C MET A 284 -5.78 -3.48 12.09
N GLU A 285 -6.83 -4.23 12.43
CA GLU A 285 -8.09 -4.23 11.68
C GLU A 285 -8.74 -2.84 11.66
N GLN A 286 -8.73 -2.13 12.80
CA GLN A 286 -9.26 -0.78 12.87
C GLN A 286 -8.39 0.22 12.08
N ALA A 287 -7.06 0.15 12.20
CA ALA A 287 -6.16 1.02 11.47
C ALA A 287 -6.30 0.86 9.94
N LEU A 288 -6.49 -0.38 9.47
CA LEU A 288 -6.77 -0.65 8.06
C LEU A 288 -8.09 -0.02 7.62
N ARG A 289 -9.17 -0.20 8.39
CA ARG A 289 -10.48 0.42 8.11
C ARG A 289 -10.40 1.94 8.07
N ASP A 290 -9.69 2.55 9.02
CA ASP A 290 -9.50 4.00 9.08
C ASP A 290 -8.68 4.50 7.88
N SER A 291 -7.68 3.74 7.44
CA SER A 291 -6.89 4.05 6.24
C SER A 291 -7.73 3.95 4.96
N GLU A 292 -8.53 2.91 4.80
CA GLU A 292 -9.44 2.74 3.65
C GLU A 292 -10.46 3.88 3.58
N LEU A 293 -11.06 4.24 4.73
CA LEU A 293 -12.00 5.34 4.82
C LEU A 293 -11.31 6.66 4.43
N ARG A 294 -10.07 6.89 4.89
CA ARG A 294 -9.29 8.09 4.57
C ARG A 294 -9.05 8.25 3.07
N VAL A 295 -8.55 7.21 2.40
CA VAL A 295 -8.31 7.24 0.93
C VAL A 295 -9.60 7.56 0.19
N ARG A 296 -10.71 6.95 0.62
CA ARG A 296 -12.03 7.18 0.03
C ARG A 296 -12.53 8.61 0.25
N THR A 297 -12.40 9.15 1.45
CA THR A 297 -12.79 10.54 1.76
C THR A 297 -11.99 11.53 0.95
N ILE A 298 -10.68 11.31 0.76
CA ILE A 298 -9.85 12.16 -0.10
C ILE A 298 -10.38 12.12 -1.54
N ALA A 299 -10.56 10.93 -2.11
CA ALA A 299 -11.06 10.78 -3.47
C ALA A 299 -12.44 11.43 -3.68
N ASP A 300 -13.36 11.30 -2.71
CA ASP A 300 -14.72 11.85 -2.80
C ASP A 300 -14.78 13.39 -2.67
N ASN A 301 -13.77 14.03 -2.07
CA ASN A 301 -13.71 15.49 -1.93
C ASN A 301 -12.82 16.19 -2.97
N LEU A 302 -12.21 15.43 -3.89
CA LEU A 302 -11.49 16.02 -5.03
C LEU A 302 -12.50 16.48 -6.09
N PRO A 303 -12.33 17.68 -6.68
CA PRO A 303 -13.16 18.18 -7.78
C PRO A 303 -12.74 17.53 -9.11
N ALA A 304 -12.64 16.21 -9.12
CA ALA A 304 -12.14 15.37 -10.21
C ALA A 304 -13.04 14.15 -10.35
N LEU A 305 -13.30 13.69 -11.57
CA LEU A 305 -13.94 12.40 -11.81
C LEU A 305 -12.85 11.32 -11.74
N ILE A 306 -12.88 10.47 -10.71
CA ILE A 306 -11.89 9.41 -10.53
C ILE A 306 -12.57 8.06 -10.65
N ALA A 307 -12.02 7.20 -11.49
CA ALA A 307 -12.43 5.81 -11.64
C ALA A 307 -11.23 4.86 -11.72
N GLU A 308 -11.39 3.67 -11.16
CA GLU A 308 -10.48 2.54 -11.36
C GLU A 308 -11.19 1.49 -12.19
N VAL A 309 -10.49 0.98 -13.19
CA VAL A 309 -11.01 0.00 -14.16
C VAL A 309 -10.01 -1.13 -14.30
N ASP A 310 -10.46 -2.38 -14.33
CA ASP A 310 -9.58 -3.55 -14.53
C ASP A 310 -9.27 -3.85 -16.00
N CYS A 311 -8.49 -4.92 -16.21
CA CYS A 311 -8.13 -5.40 -17.55
C CYS A 311 -9.30 -5.93 -18.38
N GLU A 312 -10.44 -6.25 -17.75
CA GLU A 312 -11.69 -6.61 -18.43
C GLU A 312 -12.58 -5.39 -18.68
N LEU A 313 -12.03 -4.19 -18.48
CA LEU A 313 -12.71 -2.91 -18.61
C LEU A 313 -13.90 -2.76 -17.66
N ARG A 314 -13.86 -3.38 -16.47
CA ARG A 314 -14.92 -3.26 -15.47
C ARG A 314 -14.52 -2.29 -14.37
N TYR A 315 -15.48 -1.48 -13.92
CA TYR A 315 -15.23 -0.54 -12.82
C TYR A 315 -14.98 -1.27 -11.50
N ARG A 316 -13.86 -0.96 -10.85
CA ARG A 316 -13.51 -1.43 -9.49
C ARG A 316 -13.70 -0.35 -8.43
N PHE A 317 -13.59 0.92 -8.83
CA PHE A 317 -13.83 2.07 -7.97
C PHE A 317 -14.31 3.26 -8.79
N CYS A 318 -15.14 4.11 -8.20
CA CYS A 318 -15.36 5.47 -8.67
C CYS A 318 -15.65 6.40 -7.49
N ASN A 319 -15.22 7.66 -7.57
CA ASN A 319 -15.51 8.63 -6.50
C ASN A 319 -16.93 9.22 -6.64
N ALA A 320 -17.36 9.95 -5.61
CA ALA A 320 -18.69 10.58 -5.57
C ALA A 320 -18.95 11.50 -6.77
N ALA A 321 -17.95 12.27 -7.20
CA ALA A 321 -18.07 13.17 -8.34
C ALA A 321 -18.33 12.39 -9.64
N TYR A 322 -17.60 11.29 -9.89
CA TYR A 322 -17.81 10.43 -11.05
C TYR A 322 -19.24 9.87 -11.09
N ALA A 323 -19.72 9.33 -9.97
CA ALA A 323 -21.06 8.76 -9.89
C ALA A 323 -22.16 9.81 -10.15
N HIS A 324 -21.97 11.04 -9.65
CA HIS A 324 -22.88 12.15 -9.85
C HIS A 324 -22.99 12.57 -11.32
N VAL A 325 -21.86 12.73 -12.01
CA VAL A 325 -21.83 13.13 -13.43
C VAL A 325 -22.48 12.08 -14.32
N PHE A 326 -22.13 10.81 -14.16
CA PHE A 326 -22.69 9.73 -15.00
C PHE A 326 -24.04 9.19 -14.50
N GLY A 327 -24.73 9.92 -13.60
CA GLY A 327 -26.14 9.70 -13.28
C GLY A 327 -26.49 8.38 -12.59
N GLY A 328 -25.55 7.74 -11.89
CA GLY A 328 -25.75 6.41 -11.29
C GLY A 328 -25.30 6.31 -9.82
N SER A 329 -25.73 5.25 -9.14
CA SER A 329 -25.18 4.93 -7.82
C SER A 329 -23.83 4.24 -7.98
N ARG A 330 -22.88 4.55 -7.08
CA ARG A 330 -21.56 3.90 -7.04
C ARG A 330 -21.67 2.37 -7.08
N LYS A 331 -22.57 1.81 -6.25
CA LYS A 331 -22.85 0.35 -6.20
C LYS A 331 -23.35 -0.21 -7.52
N ALA A 332 -24.10 0.57 -8.30
CA ALA A 332 -24.58 0.16 -9.61
C ALA A 332 -23.52 0.27 -10.71
N MET A 333 -22.42 1.01 -10.49
CA MET A 333 -21.33 1.14 -11.46
C MET A 333 -20.26 0.05 -11.29
N ILE A 334 -19.95 -0.34 -10.05
CA ILE A 334 -18.92 -1.37 -9.79
C ILE A 334 -19.31 -2.69 -10.48
N GLY A 335 -18.36 -3.26 -11.23
CA GLY A 335 -18.51 -4.50 -12.00
C GLY A 335 -19.10 -4.33 -13.40
N ARG A 336 -19.68 -3.18 -13.72
CA ARG A 336 -20.17 -2.88 -15.08
C ARG A 336 -19.01 -2.59 -16.02
N HIS A 337 -19.19 -2.93 -17.29
CA HIS A 337 -18.19 -2.66 -18.31
C HIS A 337 -18.13 -1.16 -18.65
N LEU A 338 -16.96 -0.65 -19.02
CA LEU A 338 -16.69 0.77 -19.23
C LEU A 338 -17.66 1.40 -20.24
N SER A 339 -17.94 0.69 -21.33
CA SER A 339 -18.89 1.09 -22.38
C SER A 339 -20.37 1.05 -21.99
N GLU A 340 -20.73 0.44 -20.86
CA GLU A 340 -22.12 0.37 -20.38
C GLU A 340 -22.50 1.53 -19.47
N VAL A 341 -21.51 2.20 -18.86
CA VAL A 341 -21.70 3.35 -17.97
C VAL A 341 -21.57 4.66 -18.75
N GLY A 342 -20.61 4.74 -19.68
CA GLY A 342 -20.54 5.81 -20.67
C GLY A 342 -21.50 5.56 -21.85
N SER A 343 -21.71 6.55 -22.70
CA SER A 343 -22.29 6.28 -24.02
C SER A 343 -21.25 5.53 -24.89
N PRO A 344 -21.67 4.71 -25.88
CA PRO A 344 -20.76 4.04 -26.81
C PRO A 344 -19.78 5.01 -27.48
N GLN A 345 -20.25 6.23 -27.77
CA GLN A 345 -19.47 7.32 -28.36
C GLN A 345 -18.33 7.81 -27.44
N VAL A 346 -18.58 7.88 -26.13
CA VAL A 346 -17.55 8.27 -25.15
C VAL A 346 -16.46 7.20 -25.08
N TYR A 347 -16.84 5.91 -25.15
CA TYR A 347 -15.87 4.82 -25.18
C TYR A 347 -15.05 4.80 -26.47
N GLU A 348 -15.69 4.96 -27.64
CA GLU A 348 -15.00 5.03 -28.93
C GLU A 348 -13.96 6.16 -28.96
N ALA A 349 -14.29 7.33 -28.40
CA ALA A 349 -13.38 8.47 -28.34
C ALA A 349 -12.11 8.22 -27.50
N ILE A 350 -12.12 7.25 -26.59
CA ILE A 350 -11.00 6.95 -25.69
C ILE A 350 -10.38 5.57 -25.91
N ALA A 351 -10.87 4.78 -26.88
CA ALA A 351 -10.49 3.38 -27.07
C ALA A 351 -8.97 3.19 -27.30
N ASP A 352 -8.36 4.08 -28.08
CA ASP A 352 -6.92 4.06 -28.35
C ASP A 352 -6.11 4.34 -27.07
N HIS A 353 -6.56 5.29 -26.26
CA HIS A 353 -5.94 5.62 -24.96
C HIS A 353 -6.09 4.48 -23.95
N VAL A 354 -7.26 3.84 -23.91
CA VAL A 354 -7.50 2.65 -23.07
C VAL A 354 -6.57 1.50 -23.47
N SER A 355 -6.42 1.25 -24.77
CA SER A 355 -5.49 0.22 -25.27
C SER A 355 -4.04 0.52 -24.89
N ALA A 356 -3.60 1.78 -25.04
CA ALA A 356 -2.24 2.20 -24.70
C ALA A 356 -1.96 2.11 -23.18
N VAL A 357 -2.92 2.50 -22.32
CA VAL A 357 -2.72 2.42 -20.87
C VAL A 357 -2.68 0.97 -20.37
N LEU A 358 -3.47 0.07 -20.96
CA LEU A 358 -3.40 -1.37 -20.66
C LEU A 358 -2.09 -2.00 -21.16
N ALA A 359 -1.48 -1.47 -22.22
CA ALA A 359 -0.11 -1.81 -22.63
C ALA A 359 0.98 -1.24 -21.68
N GLY A 360 0.58 -0.53 -20.63
CA GLY A 360 1.47 0.01 -19.60
C GLY A 360 1.98 1.42 -19.88
N GLN A 361 1.43 2.12 -20.88
CA GLN A 361 1.82 3.50 -21.23
C GLN A 361 0.82 4.52 -20.67
N PRO A 362 1.21 5.39 -19.72
CA PRO A 362 0.35 6.46 -19.23
C PRO A 362 -0.17 7.35 -20.37
N GLN A 363 -1.43 7.76 -20.30
CA GLN A 363 -2.07 8.62 -21.30
C GLN A 363 -2.52 9.94 -20.66
N THR A 364 -2.42 11.04 -21.41
CA THR A 364 -3.01 12.33 -21.05
C THR A 364 -3.51 12.99 -22.31
N PHE A 365 -4.79 13.36 -22.33
CA PHE A 365 -5.44 13.91 -23.50
C PHE A 365 -6.60 14.83 -23.11
N GLU A 366 -6.93 15.77 -24.01
CA GLU A 366 -8.13 16.59 -23.91
C GLU A 366 -9.22 16.04 -24.82
N GLY A 367 -10.48 16.19 -24.42
CA GLY A 367 -11.62 15.79 -25.22
C GLY A 367 -12.89 16.54 -24.83
N SER A 368 -13.95 16.25 -25.57
CA SER A 368 -15.29 16.74 -25.26
C SER A 368 -16.21 15.54 -25.06
N MET A 369 -17.01 15.55 -24.00
CA MET A 369 -18.03 14.52 -23.77
C MET A 369 -19.39 15.16 -23.55
N GLN A 370 -20.42 14.50 -24.08
CA GLN A 370 -21.81 14.84 -23.81
C GLN A 370 -22.34 13.89 -22.73
N VAL A 371 -22.78 14.45 -21.60
CA VAL A 371 -23.40 13.68 -20.51
C VAL A 371 -24.78 14.28 -20.24
N GLY A 372 -25.82 13.57 -20.65
CA GLY A 372 -27.17 14.13 -20.72
C GLY A 372 -27.23 15.34 -21.65
N ASP A 373 -27.80 16.44 -21.17
CA ASP A 373 -27.92 17.70 -21.94
C ASP A 373 -26.67 18.60 -21.83
N GLN A 374 -25.68 18.24 -21.02
CA GLN A 374 -24.48 19.06 -20.79
C GLN A 374 -23.27 18.57 -21.60
N CYS A 375 -22.53 19.52 -22.17
CA CYS A 375 -21.27 19.30 -22.85
C CYS A 375 -20.12 19.68 -21.92
N TYR A 376 -19.21 18.74 -21.68
CA TYR A 376 -18.02 18.93 -20.85
C TYR A 376 -16.77 18.91 -21.72
N GLU A 377 -15.99 19.98 -21.62
CA GLU A 377 -14.60 19.99 -22.09
C GLU A 377 -13.74 19.42 -20.97
N TYR A 378 -12.98 18.38 -21.22
CA TYR A 378 -12.23 17.68 -20.18
C TYR A 378 -10.77 17.44 -20.55
N GLU A 379 -9.93 17.32 -19.53
CA GLU A 379 -8.62 16.69 -19.60
C GLU A 379 -8.67 15.39 -18.80
N CYS A 380 -8.30 14.27 -19.44
CA CYS A 380 -8.24 12.96 -18.81
C CYS A 380 -6.80 12.47 -18.73
N ARG A 381 -6.42 12.01 -17.54
CA ARG A 381 -5.17 11.28 -17.31
C ARG A 381 -5.47 9.85 -16.91
N MET A 382 -4.90 8.91 -17.65
CA MET A 382 -5.00 7.48 -17.37
C MET A 382 -3.62 6.95 -16.98
N VAL A 383 -3.53 6.28 -15.84
CA VAL A 383 -2.28 5.67 -15.35
C VAL A 383 -2.47 4.16 -15.14
N PRO A 384 -1.51 3.33 -15.61
CA PRO A 384 -1.60 1.89 -15.44
C PRO A 384 -1.47 1.53 -13.95
N LYS A 385 -2.37 0.67 -13.48
CA LYS A 385 -2.31 0.09 -12.14
C LYS A 385 -1.58 -1.24 -12.24
N ARG A 386 -0.54 -1.44 -11.41
CA ARG A 386 0.32 -2.62 -11.45
C ARG A 386 0.18 -3.45 -10.18
N ASP A 387 0.22 -4.78 -10.34
CA ASP A 387 0.32 -5.72 -9.22
C ASP A 387 1.73 -5.73 -8.61
N ALA A 388 1.93 -6.49 -7.53
CA ALA A 388 3.25 -6.65 -6.88
C ALA A 388 4.33 -7.28 -7.77
N ARG A 389 3.98 -7.79 -8.97
CA ARG A 389 4.88 -8.36 -9.97
C ARG A 389 5.05 -7.44 -11.19
N GLU A 390 4.71 -6.16 -11.07
CA GLU A 390 4.80 -5.14 -12.12
C GLU A 390 3.89 -5.39 -13.34
N ARG A 391 2.92 -6.31 -13.24
CA ARG A 391 1.97 -6.57 -14.34
C ARG A 391 0.79 -5.63 -14.24
N VAL A 392 0.34 -5.12 -15.39
CA VAL A 392 -0.82 -4.21 -15.45
C VAL A 392 -2.09 -4.99 -15.09
N GLU A 393 -2.77 -4.60 -14.02
CA GLU A 393 -4.04 -5.19 -13.57
C GLU A 393 -5.27 -4.34 -13.96
N GLY A 394 -5.03 -3.17 -14.55
CA GLY A 394 -6.04 -2.19 -14.88
C GLY A 394 -5.43 -0.79 -15.01
N PHE A 395 -6.26 0.24 -14.86
CA PHE A 395 -5.84 1.63 -14.87
C PHE A 395 -6.71 2.49 -13.96
N ILE A 396 -6.16 3.63 -13.54
CA ILE A 396 -6.89 4.70 -12.86
C ILE A 396 -7.06 5.84 -13.86
N ALA A 397 -8.30 6.25 -14.09
CA ALA A 397 -8.64 7.43 -14.87
C ALA A 397 -9.01 8.57 -13.95
N MET A 398 -8.42 9.74 -14.19
CA MET A 398 -8.72 10.99 -13.51
C MET A 398 -9.06 12.03 -14.56
N THR A 399 -10.30 12.52 -14.52
CA THR A 399 -10.83 13.46 -15.51
C THR A 399 -11.26 14.75 -14.81
N HIS A 400 -10.81 15.89 -15.31
CA HIS A 400 -11.20 17.21 -14.81
C HIS A 400 -11.87 18.02 -15.90
N ASP A 401 -12.86 18.82 -15.52
CA ASP A 401 -13.48 19.81 -16.40
C ASP A 401 -12.50 20.99 -16.61
N ILE A 402 -12.24 21.31 -17.89
CA ILE A 402 -11.36 22.40 -18.32
C ILE A 402 -12.13 23.51 -19.05
N GLY A 403 -13.46 23.48 -19.01
CA GLY A 403 -14.34 24.44 -19.67
C GLY A 403 -14.09 25.87 -19.25
N ASP A 404 -13.92 26.13 -17.95
CA ASP A 404 -13.59 27.48 -17.46
C ASP A 404 -12.21 27.95 -17.93
N ARG A 405 -11.21 27.04 -17.93
CA ARG A 405 -9.87 27.33 -18.45
C ARG A 405 -9.94 27.73 -19.93
N LYS A 406 -10.61 26.93 -20.77
CA LYS A 406 -10.79 27.22 -22.20
C LYS A 406 -11.56 28.51 -22.46
N ARG A 407 -12.60 28.80 -21.66
CA ARG A 407 -13.36 30.07 -21.73
C ARG A 407 -12.48 31.27 -21.39
N LEU A 408 -11.71 31.17 -20.31
CA LEU A 408 -10.81 32.24 -19.87
C LEU A 408 -9.69 32.49 -20.88
N GLU A 409 -9.10 31.43 -21.41
CA GLU A 409 -8.08 31.52 -22.46
C GLU A 409 -8.61 32.24 -23.71
N LYS A 410 -9.83 31.88 -24.16
CA LYS A 410 -10.49 32.55 -25.28
C LYS A 410 -10.78 34.03 -24.98
N LEU A 411 -11.17 34.36 -23.76
CA LEU A 411 -11.43 35.73 -23.33
C LEU A 411 -10.14 36.57 -23.26
N LEU A 412 -9.06 36.02 -22.69
CA LEU A 412 -7.75 36.66 -22.65
C LEU A 412 -7.22 36.91 -24.06
N ARG A 413 -7.34 35.93 -24.96
CA ARG A 413 -6.96 36.10 -26.37
C ARG A 413 -7.74 37.23 -27.04
N ARG A 414 -9.04 37.35 -26.73
CA ARG A 414 -9.88 38.44 -27.26
C ARG A 414 -9.50 39.80 -26.66
N GLN A 415 -9.22 39.90 -25.37
CA GLN A 415 -8.74 41.14 -24.73
C GLN A 415 -7.36 41.58 -25.25
N ALA A 416 -6.47 40.62 -25.53
CA ALA A 416 -5.15 40.91 -26.08
C ALA A 416 -5.20 41.48 -27.51
N THR A 417 -6.29 41.22 -28.26
CA THR A 417 -6.40 41.56 -29.69
C THR A 417 -7.51 42.55 -30.02
N HIS A 418 -8.42 42.86 -29.09
CA HIS A 418 -9.58 43.74 -29.32
C HIS A 418 -9.75 44.76 -28.17
N ASP A 419 -10.21 45.95 -28.52
CA ASP A 419 -10.64 46.99 -27.59
C ASP A 419 -11.94 46.59 -26.88
N ALA A 420 -11.94 46.65 -25.54
CA ALA A 420 -13.05 46.15 -24.72
C ALA A 420 -14.34 46.96 -24.87
N LEU A 421 -14.25 48.25 -25.20
CA LEU A 421 -15.41 49.14 -25.26
C LEU A 421 -16.13 49.08 -26.62
N THR A 422 -15.37 49.13 -27.72
CA THR A 422 -15.92 49.16 -29.08
C THR A 422 -15.99 47.77 -29.72
N GLY A 423 -15.27 46.79 -29.19
CA GLY A 423 -15.12 45.46 -29.78
C GLY A 423 -14.35 45.46 -31.10
N LEU A 424 -13.69 46.57 -31.47
CA LEU A 424 -12.78 46.64 -32.61
C LEU A 424 -11.46 45.94 -32.28
N PRO A 425 -10.74 45.42 -33.28
CA PRO A 425 -9.30 45.17 -33.17
C PRO A 425 -8.54 46.28 -32.44
N ASN A 426 -7.57 45.91 -31.61
CA ASN A 426 -6.66 46.86 -30.97
C ASN A 426 -5.35 47.01 -31.78
N ARG A 427 -4.38 47.75 -31.25
CA ARG A 427 -3.06 47.95 -31.90
C ARG A 427 -2.35 46.65 -32.28
N VAL A 428 -2.44 45.60 -31.46
CA VAL A 428 -1.78 44.31 -31.71
C VAL A 428 -2.37 43.62 -32.94
N GLN A 429 -3.70 43.56 -33.01
CA GLN A 429 -4.38 42.93 -34.15
C GLN A 429 -4.28 43.77 -35.42
N LEU A 430 -4.30 45.11 -35.32
CA LEU A 430 -4.04 46.01 -36.44
C LEU A 430 -2.67 45.74 -37.09
N ARG A 431 -1.62 45.66 -36.26
CA ARG A 431 -0.27 45.38 -36.74
C ARG A 431 -0.17 44.00 -37.37
N THR A 432 -0.73 42.98 -36.72
CA THR A 432 -0.75 41.61 -37.25
C THR A 432 -1.42 41.56 -38.62
N HIS A 433 -2.55 42.25 -38.78
CA HIS A 433 -3.27 42.30 -40.05
C HIS A 433 -2.49 43.06 -41.14
N PHE A 434 -1.92 44.22 -40.81
CA PHE A 434 -1.09 44.99 -41.75
C PHE A 434 0.12 44.18 -42.23
N ASP A 435 0.84 43.51 -41.31
CA ASP A 435 2.00 42.70 -41.65
C ASP A 435 1.61 41.52 -42.57
N GLN A 436 0.44 40.92 -42.35
CA GLN A 436 -0.11 39.86 -43.21
C GLN A 436 -0.49 40.39 -44.60
N ALA A 437 -1.25 41.49 -44.68
CA ALA A 437 -1.67 42.10 -45.94
C ALA A 437 -0.46 42.55 -46.78
N ARG A 438 0.53 43.16 -46.13
CA ARG A 438 1.79 43.58 -46.75
C ARG A 438 2.58 42.39 -47.32
N ALA A 439 2.61 41.26 -46.61
CA ALA A 439 3.33 40.06 -47.06
C ALA A 439 2.70 39.44 -48.33
N THR A 440 1.42 39.68 -48.58
CA THR A 440 0.70 39.18 -49.76
C THR A 440 0.55 40.18 -50.91
N ALA A 441 0.89 41.46 -50.68
CA ALA A 441 0.71 42.54 -51.65
C ALA A 441 1.89 42.70 -52.63
N ASP A 442 1.61 42.99 -53.90
CA ASP A 442 2.59 43.37 -54.92
C ASP A 442 2.89 44.88 -54.80
N GLN A 443 4.09 45.25 -54.33
CA GLN A 443 4.48 46.65 -54.10
C GLN A 443 4.33 47.56 -55.33
N ASP A 444 4.35 47.01 -56.55
CA ASP A 444 4.24 47.77 -57.80
C ASP A 444 2.79 47.96 -58.28
N LYS A 445 1.83 47.23 -57.70
CA LYS A 445 0.43 47.20 -58.17
C LYS A 445 -0.61 47.45 -57.08
N ASP A 446 -0.30 47.09 -55.84
CA ASP A 446 -1.24 47.17 -54.73
C ASP A 446 -0.96 48.41 -53.88
N LEU A 447 -1.97 49.26 -53.71
CA LEU A 447 -1.92 50.40 -52.83
C LEU A 447 -2.73 50.08 -51.56
N MET A 448 -2.14 50.35 -50.39
CA MET A 448 -2.85 50.33 -49.11
C MET A 448 -2.91 51.74 -48.53
N ALA A 449 -3.98 52.09 -47.83
CA ALA A 449 -4.13 53.37 -47.16
C ALA A 449 -4.36 53.19 -45.67
N VAL A 450 -3.56 53.88 -44.86
CA VAL A 450 -3.71 54.01 -43.41
C VAL A 450 -4.42 55.33 -43.12
N TYR A 451 -5.57 55.28 -42.47
CA TYR A 451 -6.32 56.44 -42.01
C TYR A 451 -6.18 56.51 -40.50
N PHE A 452 -5.71 57.64 -39.97
CA PHE A 452 -5.65 57.93 -38.54
C PHE A 452 -6.72 58.97 -38.22
N LEU A 453 -7.63 58.66 -37.29
CA LEU A 453 -8.82 59.42 -37.02
C LEU A 453 -8.90 59.80 -35.54
N ASP A 454 -9.47 60.98 -35.28
CA ASP A 454 -9.75 61.49 -33.95
C ASP A 454 -11.13 62.14 -33.92
N VAL A 455 -11.89 61.90 -32.86
CA VAL A 455 -13.22 62.50 -32.67
C VAL A 455 -13.06 63.93 -32.20
N ASP A 456 -13.49 64.88 -33.02
CA ASP A 456 -13.28 66.30 -32.74
C ASP A 456 -13.97 66.71 -31.44
N ARG A 457 -13.19 67.34 -30.55
CA ARG A 457 -13.67 67.87 -29.26
C ARG A 457 -14.26 66.78 -28.36
N PHE A 458 -13.85 65.52 -28.50
CA PHE A 458 -14.35 64.41 -27.67
C PHE A 458 -14.25 64.69 -26.16
N LYS A 459 -13.17 65.32 -25.71
CA LYS A 459 -13.02 65.75 -24.31
C LYS A 459 -14.16 66.66 -23.84
N GLN A 460 -14.62 67.60 -24.68
CA GLN A 460 -15.74 68.49 -24.33
C GLN A 460 -17.06 67.72 -24.24
N ILE A 461 -17.24 66.68 -25.06
CA ILE A 461 -18.40 65.78 -24.98
C ILE A 461 -18.39 65.04 -23.63
N ASN A 462 -17.24 64.50 -23.22
CA ASN A 462 -17.10 63.84 -21.92
C ASN A 462 -17.29 64.79 -20.74
N ASP A 463 -16.66 65.96 -20.78
CA ASP A 463 -16.74 66.95 -19.71
C ASP A 463 -18.17 67.54 -19.58
N GLY A 464 -18.89 67.65 -20.70
CA GLY A 464 -20.24 68.23 -20.75
C GLY A 464 -21.39 67.24 -20.50
N HIS A 465 -21.24 65.98 -20.90
CA HIS A 465 -22.34 64.98 -20.89
C HIS A 465 -21.99 63.69 -20.14
N GLY A 466 -20.78 63.58 -19.61
CA GLY A 466 -20.30 62.42 -18.85
C GLY A 466 -19.74 61.30 -19.73
N HIS A 467 -18.92 60.45 -19.10
CA HIS A 467 -18.21 59.35 -19.77
C HIS A 467 -19.14 58.32 -20.44
N GLY A 468 -20.34 58.09 -19.91
CA GLY A 468 -21.31 57.15 -20.53
C GLY A 468 -21.77 57.60 -21.92
N VAL A 469 -21.97 58.90 -22.12
CA VAL A 469 -22.31 59.48 -23.43
C VAL A 469 -21.11 59.41 -24.37
N GLY A 470 -19.89 59.66 -23.88
CA GLY A 470 -18.66 59.46 -24.63
C GLY A 470 -18.46 58.02 -25.10
N ASP A 471 -18.72 57.04 -24.23
CA ASP A 471 -18.68 55.62 -24.57
C ASP A 471 -19.69 55.26 -25.68
N GLY A 472 -20.89 55.82 -25.62
CA GLY A 472 -21.90 55.69 -26.67
C GLY A 472 -21.45 56.29 -28.00
N VAL A 473 -20.77 57.45 -27.98
CA VAL A 473 -20.14 58.06 -29.16
C VAL A 473 -19.10 57.13 -29.76
N LEU A 474 -18.19 56.59 -28.96
CA LEU A 474 -17.12 55.70 -29.43
C LEU A 474 -17.67 54.41 -30.06
N LYS A 475 -18.71 53.82 -29.48
CA LYS A 475 -19.40 52.64 -30.05
C LYS A 475 -20.08 52.94 -31.39
N ALA A 476 -20.72 54.09 -31.49
CA ALA A 476 -21.35 54.53 -32.74
C ALA A 476 -20.31 54.82 -33.83
N MET A 477 -19.19 55.47 -33.46
CA MET A 477 -18.06 55.71 -34.34
C MET A 477 -17.48 54.39 -34.86
N ALA A 478 -17.23 53.42 -33.99
CA ALA A 478 -16.78 52.09 -34.38
C ALA A 478 -17.71 51.42 -35.40
N THR A 479 -19.03 51.55 -35.21
CA THR A 479 -20.04 51.01 -36.13
C THR A 479 -20.01 51.72 -37.48
N ARG A 480 -19.97 53.06 -37.48
CA ARG A 480 -19.92 53.88 -38.70
C ARG A 480 -18.65 53.64 -39.51
N LEU A 481 -17.51 53.47 -38.83
CA LEU A 481 -16.22 53.18 -39.47
C LEU A 481 -16.18 51.80 -40.11
N ARG A 482 -16.71 50.76 -39.42
CA ARG A 482 -16.88 49.43 -40.03
C ARG A 482 -17.75 49.46 -41.28
N GLN A 483 -18.85 50.21 -41.22
CA GLN A 483 -19.77 50.36 -42.36
C GLN A 483 -19.15 51.14 -43.53
N ALA A 484 -18.28 52.14 -43.25
CA ALA A 484 -17.57 52.88 -44.28
C ALA A 484 -16.51 52.02 -44.98
N LEU A 485 -15.75 51.24 -44.20
CA LEU A 485 -14.69 50.40 -44.76
C LEU A 485 -15.27 49.19 -45.51
N GLY A 486 -16.29 48.54 -44.96
CA GLY A 486 -16.79 47.26 -45.46
C GLY A 486 -15.73 46.15 -45.29
N ASP A 487 -15.65 45.25 -46.26
CA ASP A 487 -14.71 44.12 -46.26
C ASP A 487 -13.32 44.49 -46.82
N ARG A 488 -13.05 45.79 -47.05
CA ARG A 488 -11.83 46.30 -47.69
C ARG A 488 -10.62 46.42 -46.74
N GLY A 489 -10.66 45.80 -45.56
CA GLY A 489 -9.55 45.79 -44.61
C GLY A 489 -9.99 45.78 -43.15
N ILE A 490 -9.25 46.47 -42.27
CA ILE A 490 -9.44 46.44 -40.82
C ILE A 490 -9.69 47.83 -40.22
N VAL A 491 -10.60 47.89 -39.25
CA VAL A 491 -10.82 49.05 -38.39
C VAL A 491 -10.35 48.70 -36.98
N ALA A 492 -9.45 49.50 -36.42
CA ALA A 492 -8.93 49.34 -35.08
C ALA A 492 -9.13 50.60 -34.23
N ARG A 493 -9.21 50.41 -32.91
CA ARG A 493 -9.14 51.51 -31.94
C ARG A 493 -7.85 51.37 -31.16
N LEU A 494 -7.04 52.44 -31.12
CA LEU A 494 -5.73 52.39 -30.46
C LEU A 494 -5.84 52.76 -28.99
N ALA A 495 -6.38 53.95 -28.70
CA ALA A 495 -6.62 54.47 -27.36
C ALA A 495 -7.63 55.63 -27.43
N GLY A 496 -8.31 55.95 -26.34
CA GLY A 496 -9.16 57.16 -26.27
C GLY A 496 -10.15 57.28 -27.43
N ASP A 497 -10.10 58.39 -28.15
CA ASP A 497 -10.87 58.71 -29.35
C ASP A 497 -10.13 58.45 -30.67
N GLU A 498 -8.98 57.76 -30.61
CA GLU A 498 -8.13 57.47 -31.75
C GLU A 498 -8.52 56.15 -32.43
N PHE A 499 -8.90 56.24 -33.70
CA PHE A 499 -9.19 55.09 -34.55
C PHE A 499 -8.21 55.03 -35.70
N VAL A 500 -7.87 53.82 -36.14
CA VAL A 500 -7.07 53.60 -37.33
C VAL A 500 -7.75 52.62 -38.26
N LEU A 501 -7.78 52.95 -39.54
CA LEU A 501 -8.25 52.06 -40.59
C LEU A 501 -7.08 51.72 -41.52
N VAL A 502 -7.00 50.46 -41.93
CA VAL A 502 -6.17 50.04 -43.07
C VAL A 502 -7.13 49.56 -44.15
N ALA A 503 -7.09 50.24 -45.29
CA ALA A 503 -7.80 49.82 -46.50
C ALA A 503 -6.81 49.17 -47.47
N GLU A 504 -7.22 48.04 -48.03
CA GLU A 504 -6.43 47.17 -48.89
C GLU A 504 -7.02 47.12 -50.31
N GLY A 505 -6.18 46.72 -51.28
CA GLY A 505 -6.61 46.54 -52.67
C GLY A 505 -7.06 47.83 -53.36
N LEU A 506 -6.44 48.96 -53.02
CA LEU A 506 -6.71 50.23 -53.70
C LEU A 506 -5.93 50.29 -55.01
N GLU A 507 -6.58 50.72 -56.09
CA GLU A 507 -5.93 50.84 -57.40
C GLU A 507 -5.15 52.16 -57.54
N ASP A 508 -5.62 53.22 -56.89
CA ASP A 508 -5.02 54.55 -56.96
C ASP A 508 -5.26 55.39 -55.70
N ALA A 509 -4.53 56.52 -55.63
CA ALA A 509 -4.69 57.48 -54.54
C ALA A 509 -6.08 58.16 -54.54
N GLN A 510 -6.81 58.15 -55.65
CA GLN A 510 -8.14 58.77 -55.74
C GLN A 510 -9.20 57.91 -55.02
N GLN A 511 -9.07 56.58 -55.06
CA GLN A 511 -9.90 55.67 -54.26
C GLN A 511 -9.69 55.89 -52.76
N ALA A 512 -8.44 56.11 -52.34
CA ALA A 512 -8.14 56.46 -50.95
C ALA A 512 -8.81 57.78 -50.51
N ARG A 513 -8.79 58.79 -51.38
CA ARG A 513 -9.47 60.07 -51.13
C ARG A 513 -10.98 59.93 -51.03
N LYS A 514 -11.60 59.17 -51.94
CA LYS A 514 -13.05 58.88 -51.90
C LYS A 514 -13.45 58.17 -50.61
N LEU A 515 -12.64 57.23 -50.13
CA LEU A 515 -12.89 56.57 -48.85
C LEU A 515 -12.73 57.54 -47.66
N ALA A 516 -11.76 58.46 -47.70
CA ALA A 516 -11.64 59.52 -46.70
C ALA A 516 -12.87 60.43 -46.66
N ASP A 517 -13.39 60.84 -47.83
CA ASP A 517 -14.64 61.59 -47.94
C ASP A 517 -15.83 60.82 -47.37
N GLU A 518 -15.93 59.52 -47.67
CA GLU A 518 -16.99 58.65 -47.14
C GLU A 518 -16.91 58.50 -45.62
N ILE A 519 -15.70 58.33 -45.07
CA ILE A 519 -15.46 58.26 -43.63
C ILE A 519 -15.94 59.55 -42.96
N ILE A 520 -15.53 60.72 -43.47
CA ILE A 520 -15.97 62.01 -42.91
C ILE A 520 -17.49 62.16 -43.00
N ALA A 521 -18.08 61.90 -44.17
CA ALA A 521 -19.51 62.07 -44.41
C ALA A 521 -20.37 61.20 -43.49
N ARG A 522 -19.92 59.97 -43.18
CA ARG A 522 -20.63 59.06 -42.28
C ARG A 522 -20.40 59.40 -40.81
N THR A 523 -19.17 59.69 -40.43
CA THR A 523 -18.81 59.90 -39.03
C THR A 523 -19.30 61.25 -38.48
N CYS A 524 -19.34 62.29 -39.31
CA CYS A 524 -19.84 63.61 -38.94
C CYS A 524 -21.39 63.72 -38.92
N GLN A 525 -22.14 62.66 -39.22
CA GLN A 525 -23.59 62.69 -39.08
C GLN A 525 -24.00 62.91 -37.62
N PRO A 526 -25.06 63.70 -37.32
CA PRO A 526 -25.56 63.84 -35.95
C PRO A 526 -25.83 62.47 -35.32
N LEU A 527 -25.51 62.33 -34.04
CA LEU A 527 -25.67 61.09 -33.29
C LEU A 527 -26.57 61.33 -32.08
N ILE A 528 -27.50 60.41 -31.82
CA ILE A 528 -28.31 60.44 -30.61
C ILE A 528 -27.77 59.37 -29.65
N VAL A 529 -27.28 59.80 -28.48
CA VAL A 529 -26.82 58.92 -27.39
C VAL A 529 -27.58 59.33 -26.12
N ASP A 530 -28.23 58.38 -25.45
CA ASP A 530 -29.02 58.64 -24.24
C ASP A 530 -29.98 59.84 -24.36
N ARG A 531 -30.66 59.94 -25.52
CA ARG A 531 -31.62 61.01 -25.88
C ARG A 531 -31.00 62.40 -26.09
N ILE A 532 -29.67 62.52 -26.07
CA ILE A 532 -28.94 63.76 -26.39
C ILE A 532 -28.53 63.70 -27.86
N ARG A 533 -28.90 64.72 -28.63
CA ARG A 533 -28.41 64.89 -30.01
C ARG A 533 -27.08 65.62 -30.00
N LEU A 534 -26.04 64.96 -30.48
CA LEU A 534 -24.68 65.46 -30.59
C LEU A 534 -24.36 65.76 -32.05
N GLU A 535 -23.82 66.95 -32.30
CA GLU A 535 -23.20 67.29 -33.58
C GLU A 535 -21.78 66.72 -33.59
N MET A 536 -21.50 65.87 -34.57
CA MET A 536 -20.26 65.09 -34.62
C MET A 536 -19.25 65.77 -35.55
N GLY A 537 -17.99 65.79 -35.13
CA GLY A 537 -16.86 66.11 -35.99
C GLY A 537 -15.81 65.02 -35.91
N THR A 538 -15.18 64.70 -37.03
CA THR A 538 -14.04 63.79 -37.10
C THR A 538 -12.95 64.44 -37.93
N SER A 539 -11.73 64.44 -37.43
CA SER A 539 -10.55 64.79 -38.22
C SER A 539 -9.85 63.50 -38.65
N VAL A 540 -9.35 63.46 -39.90
CA VAL A 540 -8.70 62.27 -40.46
C VAL A 540 -7.38 62.66 -41.13
N GLY A 541 -6.31 61.93 -40.84
CA GLY A 541 -5.06 61.94 -41.60
C GLY A 541 -4.89 60.67 -42.40
N VAL A 542 -4.39 60.77 -43.62
CA VAL A 542 -4.27 59.63 -44.54
C VAL A 542 -2.82 59.47 -45.01
N ALA A 543 -2.29 58.25 -44.93
CA ALA A 543 -0.98 57.89 -45.47
C ALA A 543 -1.11 56.65 -46.36
N LEU A 544 -0.44 56.68 -47.51
CA LEU A 544 -0.44 55.59 -48.50
C LEU A 544 0.83 54.76 -48.40
N TRP A 545 0.70 53.43 -48.38
CA TRP A 545 1.78 52.47 -48.60
C TRP A 545 1.84 52.09 -50.08
N PRO A 546 3.04 51.99 -50.70
CA PRO A 546 4.37 52.17 -50.10
C PRO A 546 4.92 53.61 -50.18
N GLN A 547 4.08 54.61 -50.47
CA GLN A 547 4.52 55.98 -50.78
C GLN A 547 5.06 56.75 -49.56
N HIS A 548 4.45 56.58 -48.39
CA HIS A 548 4.78 57.32 -47.15
C HIS A 548 5.50 56.44 -46.12
N GLY A 549 6.01 55.28 -46.54
CA GLY A 549 6.74 54.35 -45.67
C GLY A 549 6.45 52.90 -45.98
N ASP A 550 7.29 52.01 -45.43
CA ASP A 550 7.19 50.55 -45.62
C ASP A 550 6.70 49.79 -44.37
N SER A 551 6.59 50.46 -43.22
CA SER A 551 6.09 49.87 -41.98
C SER A 551 4.83 50.57 -41.48
N LEU A 552 4.01 49.86 -40.71
CA LEU A 552 2.81 50.43 -40.09
C LEU A 552 3.16 51.67 -39.25
N GLU A 553 4.24 51.62 -38.47
CA GLU A 553 4.66 52.75 -37.61
C GLU A 553 5.06 53.99 -38.43
N SER A 554 5.73 53.80 -39.59
CA SER A 554 6.03 54.92 -40.49
C SER A 554 4.75 55.54 -41.06
N LEU A 555 3.81 54.71 -41.49
CA LEU A 555 2.54 55.19 -42.06
C LEU A 555 1.66 55.88 -41.01
N LEU A 556 1.61 55.33 -39.78
CA LEU A 556 0.93 55.95 -38.64
C LEU A 556 1.52 57.31 -38.31
N HIS A 557 2.85 57.45 -38.32
CA HIS A 557 3.51 58.73 -38.08
C HIS A 557 3.13 59.80 -39.11
N HIS A 558 3.14 59.46 -40.40
CA HIS A 558 2.74 60.38 -41.46
C HIS A 558 1.24 60.69 -41.42
N ALA A 559 0.40 59.70 -41.13
CA ALA A 559 -1.03 59.88 -40.98
C ALA A 559 -1.36 60.76 -39.77
N ASP A 560 -0.67 60.62 -38.64
CA ASP A 560 -0.85 61.46 -37.45
C ASP A 560 -0.44 62.93 -37.72
N ALA A 561 0.68 63.14 -38.43
CA ALA A 561 1.08 64.48 -38.87
C ALA A 561 0.00 65.14 -39.77
N ALA A 562 -0.56 64.38 -40.71
CA ALA A 562 -1.66 64.85 -41.55
C ALA A 562 -2.95 65.12 -40.75
N LEU A 563 -3.26 64.27 -39.76
CA LEU A 563 -4.39 64.46 -38.85
C LEU A 563 -4.26 65.77 -38.07
N TYR A 564 -3.06 66.08 -37.57
CA TYR A 564 -2.78 67.34 -36.88
C TYR A 564 -3.02 68.56 -37.79
N GLU A 565 -2.62 68.48 -39.06
CA GLU A 565 -2.90 69.55 -40.04
C GLU A 565 -4.40 69.71 -40.31
N SER A 566 -5.15 68.61 -40.43
CA SER A 566 -6.61 68.64 -40.56
C SER A 566 -7.27 69.38 -39.38
N LYS A 567 -6.82 69.09 -38.15
CA LYS A 567 -7.29 69.76 -36.93
C LYS A 567 -6.98 71.27 -36.96
N ARG A 568 -5.80 71.67 -37.43
CA ARG A 568 -5.40 73.09 -37.56
C ARG A 568 -6.22 73.85 -38.60
N ARG A 569 -6.65 73.18 -39.67
CA ARG A 569 -7.41 73.77 -40.78
C ARG A 569 -8.91 73.90 -40.52
N GLY A 570 -9.38 73.61 -39.31
CA GLY A 570 -10.77 73.82 -38.91
C GLY A 570 -11.53 72.59 -38.42
N ARG A 571 -10.88 71.40 -38.40
CA ARG A 571 -11.50 70.11 -38.01
C ARG A 571 -12.62 69.65 -38.97
N GLY A 572 -13.19 68.47 -38.76
CA GLY A 572 -14.30 67.95 -39.57
C GLY A 572 -13.95 67.62 -41.03
N GLN A 573 -12.67 67.38 -41.31
CA GLN A 573 -12.14 67.14 -42.66
C GLN A 573 -10.98 66.14 -42.63
N TRP A 574 -10.50 65.76 -43.81
CA TRP A 574 -9.33 64.90 -43.94
C TRP A 574 -8.16 65.60 -44.62
N GLN A 575 -6.94 65.13 -44.35
CA GLN A 575 -5.72 65.59 -45.01
C GLN A 575 -4.86 64.37 -45.39
N MET A 576 -4.31 64.39 -46.61
CA MET A 576 -3.31 63.39 -47.02
C MET A 576 -1.93 63.87 -46.55
N ALA A 577 -1.11 62.93 -46.09
CA ALA A 577 0.30 63.16 -45.78
C ALA A 577 1.02 63.78 -46.99
N ALA A 578 1.91 64.73 -46.71
CA ALA A 578 2.78 65.28 -47.73
C ALA A 578 3.84 64.24 -48.10
N LEU A 579 4.24 64.22 -49.38
CA LEU A 579 5.41 63.46 -49.80
C LEU A 579 6.66 64.24 -49.34
N ASP A 580 7.46 63.64 -48.47
CA ASP A 580 8.77 64.18 -48.14
C ASP A 580 9.65 64.17 -49.40
N GLU A 581 9.95 65.35 -49.94
CA GLU A 581 10.81 65.52 -51.13
C GLU A 581 12.24 64.96 -50.93
N SER A 582 12.61 64.55 -49.71
CA SER A 582 13.88 63.88 -49.39
C SER A 582 13.94 62.41 -49.84
N SER A 583 12.79 61.74 -49.98
CA SER A 583 12.71 60.30 -50.30
C SER A 583 12.66 60.01 -51.82
N ALA A 584 12.27 60.99 -52.64
CA ALA A 584 12.22 60.88 -54.10
C ALA A 584 13.60 60.82 -54.78
N LYS A 585 14.70 61.15 -54.07
CA LYS A 585 16.07 61.05 -54.60
C LYS A 585 16.67 59.64 -54.54
N GLY A 586 16.06 58.70 -53.80
CA GLY A 586 16.58 57.33 -53.67
C GLY A 586 16.11 56.32 -54.73
N ARG A 587 15.07 56.64 -55.51
CA ARG A 587 14.44 55.69 -56.48
C ARG A 587 14.82 55.90 -57.94
N ARG A 588 15.84 56.74 -58.24
CA ARG A 588 16.39 56.89 -59.61
C ARG A 588 17.73 56.19 -59.84
N SER A 589 18.17 55.34 -58.92
CA SER A 589 19.35 54.50 -59.12
C SER A 589 19.24 53.20 -58.32
N ALA A 590 18.50 52.23 -58.86
CA ALA A 590 18.71 50.80 -58.66
C ALA A 590 17.99 50.06 -59.80
#